data_AF-A0A1E3QEI1-F1
#
_entry.id   AF-A0A1E3QEI1-F1
#
_cell.length_a   1.000
_cell.length_b   1.000
_cell.length_c   1.000
_cell.angle_alpha   90.00
_cell.angle_beta   90.00
_cell.angle_gamma   90.00
#
_symmetry.space_group_name_H-M   'P 1'
#
loop_
_entity.id
_entity.type
_entity.pdbx_description
1 polymer ?
#
loop_
_entity_poly.entity_id
_entity_poly.type
_entity_poly.pdbx_seq_one_letter_code
_entity_poly.pdbx_strand_id
1 'polypeptide(L)'
;ALRNELEVLHLIVHRNKNQHRQAKWWKYVSIVHRNLKNLVSVPQKRQKEEAKFEKEVVRYLVYRVIPKAFKAFHRLIAHGQYVTLGLVLLATVARIWSILRQ
;
A
#
# COMPACT_ATOMS: atom_id res chain seq x y z
N ALA A 1 7.06 -12.25 4.43
CA ALA A 1 6.73 -11.59 3.15
C ALA A 1 6.11 -10.21 3.35
N LEU A 2 4.90 -10.11 3.94
CA LEU A 2 4.20 -8.82 4.10
C LEU A 2 4.94 -7.79 4.97
N ARG A 3 5.68 -8.24 6.00
CA ARG A 3 6.54 -7.38 6.84
C ARG A 3 7.63 -6.68 6.03
N ASN A 4 8.34 -7.41 5.17
CA ASN A 4 9.40 -6.86 4.32
C ASN A 4 8.82 -5.83 3.34
N GLU A 5 7.64 -6.08 2.75
CA GLU A 5 6.96 -5.09 1.90
C GLU A 5 6.57 -3.83 2.66
N LEU A 6 6.13 -3.98 3.91
CA LEU A 6 5.83 -2.84 4.77
C LEU A 6 7.08 -2.02 5.07
N GLU A 7 8.23 -2.64 5.32
CA GLU A 7 9.49 -1.95 5.57
C GLU A 7 9.95 -1.16 4.34
N VAL A 8 9.95 -1.78 3.16
CA VAL A 8 10.27 -1.10 1.90
C VAL A 8 9.33 0.08 1.67
N LEU A 9 8.02 -0.13 1.82
CA LEU A 9 7.04 0.93 1.69
C LEU A 9 7.24 2.03 2.75
N HIS A 10 7.62 1.67 3.96
CA HIS A 10 7.87 2.62 5.04
C HIS A 10 9.06 3.53 4.72
N LEU A 11 10.14 2.99 4.18
CA LEU A 11 11.31 3.77 3.75
C LEU A 11 10.96 4.73 2.60
N ILE A 12 10.17 4.26 1.62
CA ILE A 12 9.66 5.11 0.53
C ILE A 12 8.82 6.26 1.09
N VAL A 13 7.91 5.96 2.01
CA VAL A 13 7.06 6.97 2.67
C VAL A 13 7.92 7.97 3.44
N HIS A 14 8.87 7.51 4.25
CA HIS A 14 9.73 8.38 5.05
C HIS A 14 10.49 9.37 4.17
N ARG A 15 11.12 8.88 3.09
CA ARG A 15 11.92 9.72 2.18
C ARG A 15 11.09 10.73 1.40
N ASN A 16 9.91 10.34 0.91
CA ASN A 16 9.17 11.11 -0.09
C ASN A 16 7.97 11.91 0.48
N LYS A 17 7.68 11.79 1.79
CA LYS A 17 6.51 12.45 2.42
C LYS A 17 6.53 13.96 2.26
N ASN A 18 7.66 14.62 2.51
CA ASN A 18 7.71 16.09 2.50
C ASN A 18 7.48 16.67 1.10
N GLN A 19 7.90 15.95 0.05
CA GLN A 19 7.75 16.37 -1.34
C GLN A 19 6.35 16.12 -1.89
N HIS A 20 5.68 15.06 -1.45
CA HIS A 20 4.47 14.57 -2.14
C HIS A 20 3.24 14.49 -1.24
N ARG A 21 3.29 14.90 0.03
CA ARG A 21 2.13 14.82 0.95
C ARG A 21 0.83 15.41 0.42
N GLN A 22 0.90 16.45 -0.42
CA GLN A 22 -0.27 17.12 -1.01
C GLN A 22 -0.70 16.52 -2.36
N ALA A 23 0.09 15.60 -2.94
CA ALA A 23 -0.21 15.03 -4.24
C ALA A 23 -1.44 14.11 -4.17
N LYS A 24 -2.34 14.22 -5.16
CA LYS A 24 -3.59 13.43 -5.22
C LYS A 24 -3.35 11.92 -5.20
N TRP A 25 -2.22 11.45 -5.71
CA TRP A 25 -1.84 10.03 -5.73
C TRP A 25 -1.25 9.57 -4.38
N TRP A 26 -0.66 10.47 -3.59
CA TRP A 26 -0.01 10.15 -2.31
C TRP A 26 -0.99 9.64 -1.24
N LYS A 27 -2.27 10.02 -1.35
CA LYS A 27 -3.32 9.47 -0.49
C LYS A 27 -3.38 7.95 -0.56
N TYR A 28 -3.16 7.35 -1.73
CA TYR A 28 -3.20 5.90 -1.89
C TYR A 28 -2.00 5.23 -1.21
N VAL A 29 -0.81 5.83 -1.31
CA VAL A 29 0.39 5.36 -0.58
C VAL A 29 0.13 5.39 0.93
N SER A 30 -0.43 6.50 1.44
CA SER A 30 -0.76 6.64 2.87
C SER A 30 -1.80 5.62 3.34
N ILE A 31 -2.87 5.39 2.56
CA ILE A 31 -3.90 4.40 2.89
C ILE A 31 -3.31 3.00 2.94
N VAL A 32 -2.54 2.61 1.92
CA VAL A 32 -1.90 1.28 1.84
C VAL A 32 -0.93 1.10 3.01
N HIS A 33 -0.06 2.08 3.27
CA HIS A 33 0.91 2.02 4.37
C HIS A 33 0.23 1.86 5.74
N ARG A 34 -0.80 2.67 6.04
CA ARG A 34 -1.53 2.58 7.32
C ARG A 34 -2.20 1.21 7.50
N ASN A 35 -2.87 0.70 6.47
CA ASN A 35 -3.55 -0.59 6.57
C ASN A 35 -2.56 -1.75 6.68
N LEU A 36 -1.42 -1.70 5.96
CA LEU A 36 -0.37 -2.73 6.14
C LEU A 36 0.23 -2.71 7.54
N LYS A 37 0.47 -1.53 8.12
CA LYS A 37 0.90 -1.44 9.52
C LYS A 37 -0.11 -2.13 10.44
N ASN A 38 -1.40 -1.81 10.29
CA ASN A 38 -2.45 -2.42 11.10
C ASN A 38 -2.46 -3.95 10.93
N LEU A 39 -2.35 -4.46 9.71
CA LEU A 39 -2.31 -5.91 9.44
C LEU A 39 -1.08 -6.61 10.06
N VAL A 40 0.07 -5.93 10.09
CA VAL A 40 1.32 -6.49 10.62
C VAL A 40 1.41 -6.39 12.15
N SER A 41 0.79 -5.35 12.74
CA SER A 41 0.85 -5.07 14.18
C SER A 41 -0.08 -5.95 15.02
N VAL A 42 -1.05 -6.65 14.42
CA VAL A 42 -1.93 -7.58 15.15
C VAL A 42 -1.10 -8.79 15.62
N PRO A 43 -1.07 -9.10 16.94
CA PRO A 43 -0.32 -10.24 17.48
C PRO A 43 -0.92 -11.58 17.02
N GLN A 44 -0.07 -12.61 16.84
CA GLN A 44 -0.49 -13.90 16.27
C GLN A 44 -1.50 -14.71 17.11
N LYS A 45 -1.75 -14.35 18.38
CA LYS A 45 -2.76 -15.01 19.24
C LYS A 45 -4.16 -14.50 18.89
N ARG A 46 -4.68 -14.94 17.74
CA ARG A 46 -5.92 -14.40 17.14
C ARG A 46 -7.17 -14.83 17.89
N GLN A 47 -8.01 -13.85 18.25
CA GLN A 47 -9.43 -14.08 18.57
C GLN A 47 -10.28 -14.15 17.28
N LYS A 48 -11.46 -14.79 17.31
CA LYS A 48 -12.35 -14.93 16.14
C LYS A 48 -12.75 -13.59 15.52
N GLU A 49 -12.85 -12.52 16.31
CA GLU A 49 -13.23 -11.19 15.85
C GLU A 49 -12.08 -10.48 15.09
N GLU A 50 -10.85 -10.61 15.56
CA GLU A 50 -9.66 -10.04 14.90
C GLU A 50 -9.44 -10.66 13.51
N ALA A 51 -9.71 -11.96 13.37
CA ALA A 51 -9.61 -12.65 12.08
C ALA A 51 -10.67 -12.17 11.06
N LYS A 52 -11.86 -11.75 11.53
CA LYS A 52 -12.88 -11.14 10.65
C LYS A 52 -12.42 -9.76 10.19
N PHE A 53 -11.96 -8.93 11.11
CA PHE A 53 -11.45 -7.60 10.80
C PHE A 53 -10.29 -7.65 9.79
N GLU A 54 -9.34 -8.56 9.96
CA GLU A 54 -8.21 -8.76 9.03
C GLU A 54 -8.70 -9.04 7.61
N LYS A 55 -9.66 -9.97 7.46
CA LYS A 55 -10.24 -10.32 6.16
C LYS A 55 -10.97 -9.13 5.52
N GLU A 56 -11.68 -8.33 6.30
CA GLU A 56 -12.36 -7.14 5.79
C GLU A 56 -11.38 -6.08 5.30
N VAL A 57 -10.30 -5.84 6.06
CA VAL A 57 -9.23 -4.90 5.66
C VAL A 57 -8.53 -5.39 4.39
N VAL A 58 -8.22 -6.68 4.30
CA VAL A 58 -7.63 -7.29 3.10
C VAL A 58 -8.56 -7.12 1.90
N ARG A 59 -9.86 -7.43 2.06
CA ARG A 59 -10.87 -7.24 1.01
C ARG A 59 -10.97 -5.79 0.57
N TYR A 60 -10.98 -4.84 1.51
CA TYR A 60 -10.99 -3.41 1.21
C TYR A 60 -9.75 -2.99 0.41
N LEU A 61 -8.56 -3.44 0.81
CA LEU A 61 -7.32 -3.15 0.10
C LEU A 61 -7.34 -3.71 -1.32
N VAL A 62 -7.64 -4.99 -1.48
CA VAL A 62 -7.59 -5.71 -2.76
C VAL A 62 -8.63 -5.18 -3.75
N TYR A 63 -9.87 -4.98 -3.33
CA TYR A 63 -10.96 -4.66 -4.26
C TYR A 63 -11.22 -3.15 -4.43
N ARG A 64 -10.83 -2.30 -3.47
CA ARG A 64 -11.17 -0.86 -3.51
C ARG A 64 -9.95 0.03 -3.61
N VAL A 65 -8.88 -0.24 -2.86
CA VAL A 65 -7.72 0.67 -2.78
C VAL A 65 -6.73 0.39 -3.90
N ILE A 66 -6.27 -0.85 -4.04
CA ILE A 66 -5.20 -1.24 -4.96
C ILE A 66 -5.54 -0.89 -6.43
N PRO A 67 -6.74 -1.16 -6.97
CA PRO A 67 -7.06 -0.78 -8.35
C PRO A 67 -7.03 0.74 -8.58
N LYS A 68 -7.43 1.53 -7.57
CA LYS A 68 -7.38 3.00 -7.65
C LYS A 68 -5.94 3.52 -7.53
N ALA A 69 -5.14 2.92 -6.65
CA ALA A 69 -3.71 3.21 -6.50
C ALA A 69 -2.97 2.92 -7.82
N PHE A 70 -3.21 1.75 -8.41
CA PHE A 70 -2.63 1.34 -9.69
C PHE A 70 -2.92 2.35 -10.81
N LYS A 71 -4.18 2.77 -10.97
CA LYS A 71 -4.57 3.82 -11.94
C LYS A 71 -3.96 5.19 -11.62
N ALA A 72 -3.79 5.53 -10.35
CA ALA A 72 -3.16 6.79 -9.95
C ALA A 72 -1.65 6.79 -10.27
N PHE A 73 -0.96 5.67 -10.04
CA PHE A 73 0.47 5.53 -10.32
C PHE A 73 0.75 5.42 -11.81
N HIS A 74 -0.11 4.76 -12.59
CA HIS A 74 -0.02 4.80 -14.07
C HIS A 74 -0.10 6.24 -14.61
N ARG A 75 -1.01 7.05 -14.05
CA ARG A 75 -1.09 8.48 -14.42
C ARG A 75 0.13 9.28 -13.98
N LEU A 76 0.73 8.95 -12.84
CA LEU A 76 1.99 9.55 -12.39
C LEU A 76 3.13 9.25 -13.36
N ILE A 77 3.23 7.99 -13.82
CA ILE A 77 4.21 7.55 -14.82
C ILE A 77 3.96 8.29 -16.14
N ALA A 78 2.71 8.31 -16.62
CA ALA A 78 2.34 8.98 -17.86
C ALA A 78 2.62 10.50 -17.83
N HIS A 79 2.55 11.13 -16.66
CA HIS A 79 2.87 12.56 -16.51
C HIS A 79 4.37 12.86 -16.67
N GLY A 80 5.26 11.89 -16.47
CA GLY A 80 6.70 12.02 -16.74
C GLY A 80 7.54 12.68 -15.64
N GLN A 81 6.95 13.40 -14.68
CA GLN A 81 7.71 14.13 -13.64
C GLN A 81 8.35 13.21 -12.58
N TYR A 82 7.75 12.06 -12.29
CA TYR A 82 8.20 11.14 -11.22
C TYR A 82 8.13 9.68 -11.65
N VAL A 83 8.65 9.37 -12.85
CA VAL A 83 8.54 8.04 -13.47
C VAL A 83 9.16 6.95 -12.59
N THR A 84 10.39 7.14 -12.11
CA THR A 84 11.09 6.15 -11.29
C THR A 84 10.34 5.83 -10.00
N LEU A 85 9.89 6.86 -9.27
CA LEU A 85 9.08 6.68 -8.07
C LEU A 85 7.73 6.01 -8.41
N GLY A 86 7.10 6.41 -9.50
CA GLY A 86 5.86 5.80 -9.99
C GLY A 86 6.00 4.31 -10.27
N LEU A 87 7.09 3.89 -10.92
CA LEU A 87 7.37 2.47 -11.20
C LEU A 87 7.63 1.68 -9.91
N VAL A 88 8.41 2.23 -8.98
CA VAL A 88 8.65 1.59 -7.67
C VAL A 88 7.33 1.40 -6.92
N LEU A 89 6.50 2.44 -6.84
CA LEU A 89 5.19 2.36 -6.18
C LEU A 89 4.25 1.36 -6.86
N LEU A 90 4.27 1.30 -8.19
CA LEU A 90 3.51 0.31 -8.96
C LEU A 90 3.94 -1.12 -8.60
N ALA A 91 5.25 -1.37 -8.58
CA ALA A 91 5.82 -2.67 -8.26
C ALA A 91 5.50 -3.09 -6.81
N THR A 92 5.68 -2.18 -5.85
CA THR A 92 5.35 -2.44 -4.43
C THR A 92 3.87 -2.77 -4.26
N VAL A 93 2.97 -2.01 -4.90
CA VAL A 93 1.52 -2.30 -4.81
C VAL A 93 1.15 -3.61 -5.50
N ALA A 94 1.77 -3.94 -6.63
CA ALA A 94 1.55 -5.24 -7.29
C ALA A 94 2.01 -6.40 -6.42
N ARG A 95 3.17 -6.28 -5.77
CA ARG A 95 3.69 -7.30 -4.85
C ARG A 95 2.81 -7.48 -3.62
N ILE A 96 2.37 -6.38 -3.01
CA ILE A 96 1.40 -6.40 -1.89
C ILE A 96 0.10 -7.09 -2.34
N TRP A 97 -0.43 -6.76 -3.51
CA TRP A 97 -1.64 -7.38 -4.04
C TRP A 97 -1.48 -8.90 -4.20
N SER A 98 -0.34 -9.34 -4.74
CA SER A 98 -0.04 -10.76 -4.91
C SER A 98 0.00 -11.49 -3.57
N ILE A 99 0.62 -10.91 -2.55
CA ILE A 99 0.71 -11.50 -1.20
C ILE A 99 -0.66 -11.54 -0.52
N LEU A 100 -1.49 -10.50 -0.70
CA LEU A 100 -2.82 -10.42 -0.07
C LEU A 100 -3.88 -11.31 -0.74
N ARG A 101 -3.65 -11.74 -1.98
CA ARG A 101 -4.56 -12.61 -2.72
C ARG A 101 -4.26 -14.10 -2.50
N GLN A 102 -3.04 -14.41 -2.08
CA GLN A 102 -2.56 -15.77 -1.81
C GLN A 102 -3.22 -16.35 -0.57
#